data_AF-A0A9D8KBG4-F1
#
_entry.id   AF-A0A9D8KBG4-F1
#
_cell.length_a   1.000
_cell.length_b   1.000
_cell.length_c   1.000
_cell.angle_alpha   90.00
_cell.angle_beta   90.00
_cell.angle_gamma   90.00
#
_symmetry.space_group_name_H-M   'P 1'
#
loop_
_entity.id
_entity.type
_entity.pdbx_description
1 polymer ?
#
loop_
_entity_poly.entity_id
_entity_poly.type
_entity_poly.pdbx_seq_one_letter_code
_entity_poly.pdbx_strand_id
1 'polypeptide(L)'
;MKAVEKGAAPKIPNPDHFGQPGDHSRLKQIKESYKDSLGRFMLISTFRHFEAYIQDVAGEIFDFHGGITALHALAKRRSRVESRSERLAKFPEIKPLSESRKPGKQGKYRKSIEKLEFKGLVFPSQMASAYGIKKLAEAISKGGFRASRICEIVFDGPGMPYDAEMEESISRIRWIRNDIAHGRRREYHLSKSIDDPKLMRKYALTIDQHIIEYLLLIEE
;
A
#
# COMPACT_ATOMS: atom_id res chain seq x y z
N MET A 1 -25.78 22.96 -18.93
CA MET A 1 -27.06 22.35 -18.46
C MET A 1 -28.25 23.33 -18.40
N LYS A 2 -28.06 24.63 -18.18
CA LYS A 2 -29.16 25.63 -18.23
C LYS A 2 -29.95 25.64 -19.56
N ALA A 3 -29.30 25.35 -20.68
CA ALA A 3 -29.97 25.26 -22.00
C ALA A 3 -30.93 24.06 -22.12
N VAL A 4 -30.60 22.92 -21.50
CA VAL A 4 -31.46 21.72 -21.45
C VAL A 4 -32.65 21.94 -20.51
N GLU A 5 -32.45 22.66 -19.41
CA GLU A 5 -33.53 23.05 -18.47
C GLU A 5 -34.57 23.94 -19.14
N LYS A 6 -34.13 24.88 -19.99
CA LYS A 6 -34.99 25.82 -20.70
C LYS A 6 -35.60 25.26 -21.99
N GLY A 7 -35.29 24.02 -22.37
CA GLY A 7 -35.68 23.45 -23.67
C GLY A 7 -35.12 24.21 -24.87
N ALA A 8 -34.07 25.01 -24.65
CA ALA A 8 -33.53 25.95 -25.63
C ALA A 8 -32.37 25.35 -26.45
N ALA A 9 -32.05 24.07 -26.26
CA ALA A 9 -31.04 23.39 -27.04
C ALA A 9 -31.65 22.96 -28.39
N PRO A 10 -31.20 23.53 -29.53
CA PRO A 10 -31.82 23.26 -30.84
C PRO A 10 -31.61 21.82 -31.33
N LYS A 11 -30.58 21.14 -30.81
CA LYS A 11 -30.28 19.74 -31.10
C LYS A 11 -29.50 19.11 -29.95
N ILE A 12 -29.97 17.96 -29.47
CA ILE A 12 -29.19 17.12 -28.57
C ILE A 12 -28.23 16.29 -29.43
N PRO A 13 -26.95 16.09 -29.03
CA PRO A 13 -26.06 15.18 -29.72
C PRO A 13 -26.71 13.80 -29.88
N ASN A 14 -26.67 13.25 -31.10
CA ASN A 14 -27.13 11.89 -31.30
C ASN A 14 -26.21 10.95 -30.52
N PRO A 15 -26.76 9.99 -29.76
CA PRO A 15 -25.93 9.01 -29.08
C PRO A 15 -25.13 8.19 -30.09
N ASP A 16 -23.82 8.10 -29.88
CA ASP A 16 -22.89 7.39 -30.79
C ASP A 16 -23.24 5.90 -30.99
N HIS A 17 -23.98 5.31 -30.04
CA HIS A 17 -24.31 3.89 -30.03
C HIS A 17 -25.81 3.56 -30.03
N PHE A 18 -26.70 4.56 -29.98
CA PHE A 18 -28.15 4.29 -29.93
C PHE A 18 -28.83 4.90 -31.17
N GLY A 19 -29.54 4.08 -31.95
CA GLY A 19 -30.19 4.49 -33.20
C GLY A 19 -31.41 5.40 -33.06
N GLN A 20 -31.71 5.89 -31.84
CA GLN A 20 -32.84 6.80 -31.61
C GLN A 20 -32.35 8.21 -31.25
N PRO A 21 -33.02 9.26 -31.77
CA PRO A 21 -32.67 10.64 -31.46
C PRO A 21 -32.78 10.91 -29.95
N GLY A 22 -31.87 11.71 -29.42
CA GLY A 22 -31.81 12.02 -27.99
C GLY A 22 -33.07 12.73 -27.50
N ASP A 23 -33.75 12.13 -26.50
CA ASP A 23 -34.92 12.71 -25.85
C ASP A 23 -34.52 13.60 -24.66
N HIS A 24 -35.09 14.82 -24.61
CA HIS A 24 -34.93 15.79 -23.54
C HIS A 24 -35.42 15.24 -22.18
N SER A 25 -36.46 14.40 -22.17
CA SER A 25 -37.00 13.81 -20.94
C SER A 25 -35.99 12.83 -20.30
N ARG A 26 -35.36 11.98 -21.12
CA ARG A 26 -34.30 11.06 -20.73
C ARG A 26 -33.05 11.79 -20.25
N LEU A 27 -32.67 12.90 -20.89
CA LEU A 27 -31.57 13.74 -20.42
C LEU A 27 -31.83 14.35 -19.05
N LYS A 28 -33.08 14.76 -18.75
CA LYS A 28 -33.45 15.28 -17.42
C LYS A 28 -33.29 14.19 -16.35
N GLN A 29 -33.69 12.95 -16.63
CA GLN A 29 -33.49 11.81 -15.72
C GLN A 29 -32.02 11.46 -15.52
N ILE A 30 -31.22 11.41 -16.59
CA ILE A 30 -29.78 11.15 -16.51
C ILE A 30 -29.09 12.25 -15.72
N LYS A 31 -29.49 13.51 -15.95
CA LYS A 31 -28.91 14.69 -15.30
C LYS A 31 -28.98 14.65 -13.78
N GLU A 32 -30.10 14.19 -13.20
CA GLU A 32 -30.30 14.20 -11.74
C GLU A 32 -29.26 13.35 -11.01
N SER A 33 -28.90 12.19 -11.57
CA SER A 33 -27.95 11.26 -10.95
C SER A 33 -26.58 11.22 -11.65
N TYR A 34 -26.37 12.02 -12.70
CA TYR A 34 -25.14 12.01 -13.50
C TYR A 34 -23.91 12.31 -12.65
N LYS A 35 -23.97 13.37 -11.83
CA LYS A 35 -22.82 13.80 -11.02
C LYS A 35 -22.44 12.75 -9.99
N ASP A 36 -23.43 12.12 -9.36
CA ASP A 36 -23.18 11.04 -8.39
C ASP A 36 -22.69 9.77 -9.07
N SER A 37 -23.22 9.43 -10.23
CA SER A 37 -22.74 8.29 -11.02
C SER A 37 -21.30 8.49 -11.46
N LEU A 38 -20.98 9.67 -12.01
CA LEU A 38 -19.63 10.03 -12.39
C LEU A 38 -18.69 10.01 -11.19
N GLY A 39 -19.09 10.61 -10.06
CA GLY A 39 -18.29 10.61 -8.84
C GLY A 39 -18.00 9.20 -8.34
N ARG A 40 -19.00 8.31 -8.36
CA ARG A 40 -18.84 6.88 -8.00
C ARG A 40 -17.85 6.18 -8.93
N PHE A 41 -17.99 6.33 -10.25
CA PHE A 41 -17.07 5.73 -11.22
C PHE A 41 -15.65 6.26 -11.08
N MET A 42 -15.49 7.58 -10.88
CA MET A 42 -14.19 8.20 -10.64
C MET A 42 -13.52 7.62 -9.40
N LEU A 43 -14.24 7.48 -8.29
CA LEU A 43 -13.68 6.92 -7.06
C LEU A 43 -13.24 5.47 -7.26
N ILE A 44 -14.10 4.63 -7.86
CA ILE A 44 -13.78 3.22 -8.11
C ILE A 44 -12.53 3.12 -8.99
N SER A 45 -12.48 3.87 -10.09
CA SER A 45 -11.36 3.83 -11.03
C SER A 45 -10.07 4.29 -10.35
N THR A 46 -10.12 5.43 -9.66
CA THR A 46 -8.97 6.00 -8.94
C THR A 46 -8.42 5.03 -7.92
N PHE A 47 -9.28 4.44 -7.09
CA PHE A 47 -8.84 3.50 -6.08
C PHE A 47 -8.26 2.23 -6.70
N ARG A 48 -8.83 1.72 -7.79
CA ARG A 48 -8.26 0.58 -8.52
C ARG A 48 -6.89 0.88 -9.13
N HIS A 49 -6.68 2.10 -9.65
CA HIS A 49 -5.35 2.51 -10.12
C HIS A 49 -4.35 2.58 -8.97
N PHE A 50 -4.76 3.10 -7.82
CA PHE A 50 -3.91 3.11 -6.63
C PHE A 50 -3.56 1.70 -6.15
N GLU A 51 -4.53 0.76 -6.18
CA GLU A 51 -4.28 -0.65 -5.87
C GLU A 51 -3.24 -1.29 -6.80
N ALA A 52 -3.41 -1.09 -8.11
CA ALA A 52 -2.46 -1.58 -9.11
C ALA A 52 -1.07 -0.97 -8.88
N TYR A 53 -1.01 0.35 -8.65
CA TYR A 53 0.24 1.04 -8.32
C TYR A 53 0.96 0.42 -7.11
N ILE A 54 0.27 0.19 -5.98
CA ILE A 54 0.89 -0.42 -4.80
C ILE A 54 1.40 -1.83 -5.10
N GLN A 55 0.64 -2.60 -5.88
CA GLN A 55 1.05 -3.95 -6.28
C GLN A 55 2.30 -3.92 -7.18
N ASP A 56 2.34 -3.02 -8.16
CA ASP A 56 3.42 -2.89 -9.12
C ASP A 56 4.71 -2.41 -8.42
N VAL A 57 4.60 -1.38 -7.57
CA VAL A 57 5.73 -0.85 -6.79
C VAL A 57 6.31 -1.89 -5.84
N ALA A 58 5.46 -2.68 -5.16
CA ALA A 58 5.96 -3.76 -4.32
C ALA A 58 6.62 -4.88 -5.15
N GLY A 59 6.15 -5.12 -6.38
CA GLY A 59 6.79 -6.01 -7.34
C GLY A 59 8.16 -5.49 -7.79
N GLU A 60 8.26 -4.20 -8.08
CA GLU A 60 9.49 -3.52 -8.51
C GLU A 60 10.59 -3.66 -7.46
N ILE A 61 10.25 -3.54 -6.16
CA ILE A 61 11.21 -3.80 -5.08
C ILE A 61 11.79 -5.21 -5.24
N PHE A 62 10.97 -6.23 -5.45
CA PHE A 62 11.48 -7.59 -5.62
C PHE A 62 12.33 -7.74 -6.88
N ASP A 63 11.89 -7.18 -7.99
CA ASP A 63 12.59 -7.29 -9.27
C ASP A 63 13.96 -6.59 -9.22
N PHE A 64 14.05 -5.42 -8.56
CA PHE A 64 15.31 -4.72 -8.32
C PHE A 64 16.32 -5.60 -7.57
N HIS A 65 15.86 -6.40 -6.61
CA HIS A 65 16.68 -7.33 -5.83
C HIS A 65 16.90 -8.71 -6.50
N GLY A 66 16.74 -8.79 -7.82
CA GLY A 66 16.93 -10.02 -8.59
C GLY A 66 15.75 -11.00 -8.53
N GLY A 67 14.58 -10.51 -8.12
CA GLY A 67 13.33 -11.25 -7.98
C GLY A 67 13.11 -11.85 -6.58
N ILE A 68 11.86 -12.25 -6.31
CA ILE A 68 11.42 -12.80 -5.01
C ILE A 68 12.30 -13.96 -4.54
N THR A 69 12.66 -14.87 -5.45
CA THR A 69 13.47 -16.05 -5.13
C THR A 69 14.87 -15.68 -4.69
N ALA A 70 15.51 -14.72 -5.37
CA ALA A 70 16.85 -14.27 -5.05
C ALA A 70 16.87 -13.54 -3.70
N LEU A 71 15.96 -12.57 -3.50
CA LEU A 71 15.87 -11.83 -2.25
C LEU A 71 15.54 -12.75 -1.06
N HIS A 72 14.62 -13.70 -1.23
CA HIS A 72 14.30 -14.67 -0.20
C HIS A 72 15.48 -15.63 0.09
N ALA A 73 16.24 -16.04 -0.92
CA ALA A 73 17.44 -16.86 -0.74
C ALA A 73 18.54 -16.09 -0.01
N LEU A 74 18.72 -14.80 -0.35
CA LEU A 74 19.64 -13.88 0.32
C LEU A 74 19.28 -13.72 1.80
N ALA A 75 18.02 -13.41 2.09
CA ALA A 75 17.52 -13.32 3.47
C ALA A 75 17.68 -14.64 4.23
N LYS A 76 17.39 -15.79 3.58
CA LYS A 76 17.64 -17.11 4.18
C LYS A 76 19.12 -17.32 4.48
N ARG A 77 20.02 -16.98 3.56
CA ARG A 77 21.48 -17.08 3.76
C ARG A 77 21.93 -16.24 4.95
N ARG A 78 21.48 -14.98 5.06
CA ARG A 78 21.79 -14.10 6.19
C ARG A 78 21.14 -14.55 7.51
N SER A 79 20.00 -15.23 7.44
CA SER A 79 19.33 -15.82 8.59
C SER A 79 19.94 -17.14 9.07
N ARG A 80 20.81 -17.78 8.27
CA ARG A 80 21.40 -19.08 8.62
C ARG A 80 22.35 -18.89 9.79
N VAL A 81 21.95 -19.46 10.92
CA VAL A 81 22.76 -19.56 12.11
C VAL A 81 23.64 -20.80 11.98
N GLU A 82 24.90 -20.64 11.59
CA GLU A 82 25.87 -21.72 11.77
C GLU A 82 25.97 -22.06 13.28
N SER A 83 25.75 -23.33 13.62
CA SER A 83 25.84 -24.00 14.94
C SER A 83 25.85 -23.05 16.17
N ARG A 84 24.64 -22.71 16.62
CA ARG A 84 24.33 -21.70 17.64
C ARG A 84 24.86 -22.01 19.05
N SER A 85 25.05 -23.28 19.42
CA SER A 85 25.40 -23.66 20.79
C SER A 85 26.82 -23.25 21.19
N GLU A 86 27.80 -23.36 20.29
CA GLU A 86 29.19 -23.06 20.60
C GLU A 86 29.57 -21.58 20.44
N ARG A 87 28.86 -20.80 19.61
CA ARG A 87 29.14 -19.35 19.42
C ARG A 87 28.50 -18.46 20.48
N LEU A 88 27.27 -18.74 20.93
CA LEU A 88 26.60 -17.86 21.90
C LEU A 88 27.25 -17.90 23.29
N ALA A 89 27.75 -19.06 23.72
CA ALA A 89 28.50 -19.18 24.96
C ALA A 89 29.81 -18.38 24.96
N LYS A 90 30.36 -18.06 23.77
CA LYS A 90 31.61 -17.30 23.61
C LYS A 90 31.44 -15.77 23.72
N PHE A 91 30.20 -15.27 23.69
CA PHE A 91 29.95 -13.83 23.75
C PHE A 91 29.28 -13.42 25.08
N PRO A 92 30.06 -12.92 26.06
CA PRO A 92 29.50 -12.47 27.34
C PRO A 92 28.48 -11.33 27.19
N GLU A 93 28.50 -10.61 26.06
CA GLU A 93 27.55 -9.55 25.73
C GLU A 93 26.11 -10.05 25.52
N ILE A 94 25.89 -11.35 25.34
CA ILE A 94 24.54 -11.94 25.20
C ILE A 94 23.79 -12.01 26.54
N LYS A 95 24.51 -12.26 27.64
CA LYS A 95 23.92 -12.40 28.98
C LYS A 95 22.99 -11.24 29.36
N PRO A 96 23.38 -9.95 29.23
CA PRO A 96 22.49 -8.84 29.55
C PRO A 96 21.29 -8.71 28.59
N LEU A 97 21.34 -9.29 27.39
CA LEU A 97 20.24 -9.27 26.41
C LEU A 97 19.27 -10.45 26.56
N SER A 98 19.67 -11.49 27.30
CA SER A 98 18.87 -12.69 27.54
C SER A 98 17.99 -12.58 28.81
N GLU A 99 18.23 -11.56 29.63
CA GLU A 99 17.42 -11.24 30.81
C GLU A 99 16.25 -10.32 30.44
N SER A 100 15.19 -10.31 31.28
CA SER A 100 14.11 -9.34 31.16
C SER A 100 14.62 -7.90 31.11
N ARG A 101 14.05 -7.09 30.21
CA ARG A 101 14.47 -5.71 29.96
C ARG A 101 14.29 -4.86 31.22
N LYS A 102 15.38 -4.26 31.72
CA LYS A 102 15.39 -3.40 32.90
C LYS A 102 15.29 -1.93 32.49
N PRO A 103 14.33 -1.15 33.03
CA PRO A 103 14.26 0.29 32.80
C PRO A 103 15.58 0.96 33.21
N GLY A 104 16.05 1.95 32.45
CA GLY A 104 17.30 2.68 32.74
C GLY A 104 18.61 1.99 32.29
N LYS A 105 18.58 0.77 31.74
CA LYS A 105 19.78 0.10 31.20
C LYS A 105 19.91 0.15 29.67
N GLN A 106 19.16 1.04 29.00
CA GLN A 106 19.14 1.12 27.53
C GLN A 106 20.53 1.30 26.90
N GLY A 107 21.37 2.17 27.46
CA GLY A 107 22.74 2.37 26.96
C GLY A 107 23.61 1.11 27.05
N LYS A 108 23.41 0.25 28.07
CA LYS A 108 24.12 -1.02 28.19
C LYS A 108 23.68 -2.01 27.11
N TYR A 109 22.37 -2.06 26.84
CA TYR A 109 21.82 -2.94 25.80
C TYR A 109 22.32 -2.52 24.41
N ARG A 110 22.25 -1.23 24.09
CA ARG A 110 22.73 -0.69 22.81
C ARG A 110 24.20 -1.05 22.56
N LYS A 111 25.08 -0.81 23.54
CA LYS A 111 26.51 -1.19 23.44
C LYS A 111 26.71 -2.70 23.26
N SER A 112 25.84 -3.53 23.85
CA SER A 112 25.95 -4.99 23.71
C SER A 112 25.49 -5.44 22.32
N ILE A 113 24.41 -4.84 21.80
CA ILE A 113 23.91 -5.07 20.44
C ILE A 113 24.97 -4.68 19.40
N GLU A 114 25.50 -3.45 19.46
CA GLU A 114 26.53 -2.95 18.53
C GLU A 114 27.76 -3.87 18.48
N LYS A 115 28.21 -4.36 19.65
CA LYS A 115 29.32 -5.31 19.74
C LYS A 115 29.00 -6.66 19.10
N LEU A 116 27.76 -7.14 19.25
CA LEU A 116 27.33 -8.42 18.70
C LEU A 116 27.11 -8.32 17.18
N GLU A 117 26.59 -7.18 16.68
CA GLU A 117 26.51 -6.88 15.24
C GLU A 117 27.89 -6.90 14.59
N PHE A 118 28.87 -6.22 15.19
CA PHE A 118 30.26 -6.25 14.69
C PHE A 118 30.86 -7.67 14.68
N LYS A 119 30.42 -8.53 15.60
CA LYS A 119 30.83 -9.94 15.69
C LYS A 119 30.03 -10.86 14.75
N GLY A 120 29.18 -10.30 13.89
CA GLY A 120 28.37 -11.05 12.92
C GLY A 120 27.24 -11.85 13.56
N LEU A 121 26.76 -11.46 14.75
CA LEU A 121 25.60 -12.10 15.35
C LEU A 121 24.34 -11.74 14.57
N VAL A 122 23.59 -12.77 14.17
CA VAL A 122 22.27 -12.60 13.56
C VAL A 122 21.21 -12.37 14.63
N PHE A 123 20.44 -11.30 14.50
CA PHE A 123 19.37 -10.94 15.44
C PHE A 123 18.01 -11.55 15.06
N PRO A 124 17.05 -11.68 16.00
CA PRO A 124 15.73 -12.22 15.71
C PRO A 124 15.01 -11.53 14.54
N SER A 125 15.17 -10.22 14.38
CA SER A 125 14.62 -9.45 13.24
C SER A 125 15.17 -9.95 11.89
N GLN A 126 16.49 -10.13 11.80
CA GLN A 126 17.14 -10.70 10.61
C GLN A 126 16.71 -12.15 10.37
N MET A 127 16.49 -12.93 11.43
CA MET A 127 15.95 -14.30 11.30
C MET A 127 14.52 -14.30 10.75
N ALA A 128 13.69 -13.35 11.17
CA ALA A 128 12.31 -13.21 10.71
C ALA A 128 12.20 -12.64 9.29
N SER A 129 13.24 -11.95 8.79
CA SER A 129 13.23 -11.27 7.48
C SER A 129 12.83 -12.18 6.31
N ALA A 130 13.36 -13.41 6.27
CA ALA A 130 13.03 -14.38 5.22
C ALA A 130 11.54 -14.75 5.23
N TYR A 131 10.94 -14.89 6.41
CA TYR A 131 9.51 -15.12 6.54
C TYR A 131 8.71 -13.88 6.10
N GLY A 132 9.14 -12.69 6.51
CA GLY A 132 8.55 -11.42 6.10
C GLY A 132 8.53 -11.25 4.57
N ILE A 133 9.66 -11.44 3.91
CA ILE A 133 9.79 -11.39 2.45
C ILE A 133 8.83 -12.38 1.78
N LYS A 134 8.77 -13.62 2.27
CA LYS A 134 7.84 -14.62 1.75
C LYS A 134 6.38 -14.18 1.90
N LYS A 135 6.01 -13.63 3.07
CA LYS A 135 4.63 -13.16 3.33
C LYS A 135 4.26 -11.93 2.54
N LEU A 136 5.19 -11.01 2.33
CA LEU A 136 5.00 -9.86 1.46
C LEU A 136 4.80 -10.30 0.01
N ALA A 137 5.64 -11.20 -0.49
CA ALA A 137 5.49 -11.79 -1.82
C ALA A 137 4.13 -12.48 -2.02
N GLU A 138 3.69 -13.28 -1.04
CA GLU A 138 2.34 -13.87 -1.04
C GLU A 138 1.25 -12.79 -1.07
N ALA A 139 1.43 -11.70 -0.31
CA ALA A 139 0.47 -10.60 -0.22
C ALA A 139 0.29 -9.82 -1.53
N ILE A 140 1.33 -9.71 -2.35
CA ILE A 140 1.28 -8.94 -3.61
C ILE A 140 1.09 -9.83 -4.85
N SER A 141 1.15 -11.15 -4.68
CA SER A 141 0.95 -12.11 -5.77
C SER A 141 -0.45 -11.99 -6.40
N LYS A 142 -0.55 -12.40 -7.68
CA LYS A 142 -1.81 -12.38 -8.43
C LYS A 142 -2.84 -13.29 -7.74
N GLY A 143 -3.88 -12.67 -7.16
CA GLY A 143 -4.92 -13.33 -6.37
C GLY A 143 -4.77 -13.23 -4.85
N GLY A 144 -3.58 -12.86 -4.36
CA GLY A 144 -3.31 -12.60 -2.94
C GLY A 144 -3.58 -11.16 -2.50
N PHE A 145 -3.45 -10.21 -3.44
CA PHE A 145 -3.61 -8.79 -3.15
C PHE A 145 -5.04 -8.42 -2.73
N ARG A 146 -5.16 -7.69 -1.63
CA ARG A 146 -6.44 -7.21 -1.08
C ARG A 146 -6.29 -5.75 -0.69
N ALA A 147 -7.29 -4.94 -1.08
CA ALA A 147 -7.47 -3.55 -0.65
C ALA A 147 -7.28 -3.33 0.85
N SER A 148 -7.70 -4.33 1.65
CA SER A 148 -7.63 -4.27 3.11
C SER A 148 -6.19 -4.24 3.64
N ARG A 149 -5.23 -4.75 2.85
CA ARG A 149 -3.83 -4.92 3.24
C ARG A 149 -2.92 -3.81 2.71
N ILE A 150 -3.44 -2.79 2.03
CA ILE A 150 -2.61 -1.70 1.48
C ILE A 150 -1.74 -1.08 2.58
N CYS A 151 -2.31 -0.70 3.73
CA CYS A 151 -1.54 -0.09 4.81
C CYS A 151 -0.49 -1.04 5.40
N GLU A 152 -0.82 -2.33 5.57
CA GLU A 152 0.15 -3.36 5.98
C GLU A 152 1.31 -3.47 4.97
N ILE A 153 0.98 -3.49 3.67
CA ILE A 153 1.97 -3.58 2.59
C ILE A 153 2.84 -2.32 2.52
N VAL A 154 2.32 -1.15 2.89
CA VAL A 154 3.07 0.12 2.84
C VAL A 154 3.90 0.35 4.10
N PHE A 155 3.33 0.15 5.29
CA PHE A 155 4.01 0.45 6.55
C PHE A 155 4.84 -0.72 7.07
N ASP A 156 4.29 -1.94 7.08
CA ASP A 156 4.96 -3.07 7.73
C ASP A 156 6.00 -3.77 6.83
N GLY A 157 5.76 -3.81 5.51
CA GLY A 157 6.70 -4.43 4.57
C GLY A 157 7.95 -3.57 4.32
N PRO A 158 7.81 -2.40 3.66
CA PRO A 158 8.85 -1.40 3.42
C PRO A 158 9.44 -0.73 4.67
N GLY A 159 8.80 -0.91 5.84
CA GLY A 159 9.17 -0.21 7.07
C GLY A 159 8.96 1.30 6.99
N MET A 160 7.99 1.76 6.19
CA MET A 160 7.68 3.18 6.09
C MET A 160 7.18 3.71 7.45
N PRO A 161 7.57 4.92 7.88
CA PRO A 161 7.06 5.52 9.10
C PRO A 161 5.53 5.52 9.10
N TYR A 162 4.95 5.06 10.21
CA TYR A 162 3.51 4.98 10.37
C TYR A 162 2.88 6.37 10.30
N ASP A 163 1.88 6.52 9.42
CA ASP A 163 1.11 7.74 9.23
C ASP A 163 -0.38 7.44 9.45
N ALA A 164 -0.90 7.88 10.61
CA ALA A 164 -2.29 7.67 11.00
C ALA A 164 -3.28 8.36 10.05
N GLU A 165 -2.93 9.54 9.52
CA GLU A 165 -3.79 10.29 8.60
C GLU A 165 -3.91 9.56 7.27
N MET A 166 -2.79 9.02 6.78
CA MET A 166 -2.76 8.19 5.57
C MET A 166 -3.58 6.91 5.75
N GLU A 167 -3.40 6.18 6.86
CA GLU A 167 -4.16 4.96 7.13
C GLU A 167 -5.67 5.23 7.21
N GLU A 168 -6.07 6.26 7.95
CA GLU A 168 -7.47 6.64 8.11
C GLU A 168 -8.08 7.01 6.75
N SER A 169 -7.35 7.80 5.95
CA SER A 169 -7.81 8.24 4.63
C SER A 169 -7.95 7.08 3.64
N ILE A 170 -6.97 6.18 3.56
CA ILE A 170 -7.03 5.00 2.70
C ILE A 170 -8.18 4.09 3.14
N SER A 171 -8.33 3.86 4.44
CA SER A 171 -9.40 3.03 5.01
C SER A 171 -10.78 3.63 4.73
N ARG A 172 -10.94 4.94 4.92
CA ARG A 172 -12.16 5.68 4.58
C ARG A 172 -12.51 5.52 3.11
N ILE A 173 -11.57 5.78 2.20
CA ILE A 173 -11.81 5.70 0.76
C ILE A 173 -12.14 4.27 0.34
N ARG A 174 -11.42 3.27 0.87
CA ARG A 174 -11.71 1.85 0.67
C ARG A 174 -13.14 1.48 1.08
N TRP A 175 -13.56 1.92 2.27
CA TRP A 175 -14.91 1.64 2.77
C TRP A 175 -15.99 2.24 1.87
N ILE A 176 -15.82 3.51 1.48
CA ILE A 176 -16.73 4.19 0.54
C ILE A 176 -16.77 3.46 -0.80
N ARG A 177 -15.61 3.08 -1.34
CA ARG A 177 -15.51 2.32 -2.60
C ARG A 177 -16.26 1.01 -2.51
N ASN A 178 -16.12 0.26 -1.41
CA ASN A 178 -16.80 -1.01 -1.22
C ASN A 178 -18.32 -0.81 -1.11
N ASP A 179 -18.78 0.22 -0.39
CA ASP A 179 -20.20 0.55 -0.33
C ASP A 179 -20.79 0.89 -1.69
N ILE A 180 -20.05 1.64 -2.51
CA ILE A 180 -20.48 1.94 -3.87
C ILE A 180 -20.50 0.66 -4.72
N ALA A 181 -19.46 -0.17 -4.66
CA ALA A 181 -19.36 -1.40 -5.44
C ALA A 181 -20.46 -2.41 -5.08
N HIS A 182 -20.90 -2.44 -3.81
CA HIS A 182 -22.01 -3.27 -3.34
C HIS A 182 -23.38 -2.61 -3.52
N GLY A 183 -23.46 -1.41 -4.12
CA GLY A 183 -24.72 -0.69 -4.34
C GLY A 183 -25.35 -0.12 -3.06
N ARG A 184 -24.64 -0.15 -1.92
CA ARG A 184 -25.10 0.40 -0.62
C ARG A 184 -25.09 1.93 -0.59
N ARG A 185 -24.21 2.55 -1.38
CA ARG A 185 -24.10 4.01 -1.50
C ARG A 185 -24.46 4.48 -2.91
N ARG A 186 -25.57 5.23 -3.01
CA ARG A 186 -26.09 5.76 -4.28
C ARG A 186 -25.57 7.17 -4.60
N GLU A 187 -25.25 7.95 -3.56
CA GLU A 187 -24.81 9.33 -3.69
C GLU A 187 -23.31 9.46 -3.40
N TYR A 188 -22.60 10.14 -4.30
CA TYR A 188 -21.19 10.49 -4.10
C TYR A 188 -20.86 11.77 -4.85
N HIS A 189 -20.76 12.87 -4.10
CA HIS A 189 -20.53 14.18 -4.69
C HIS A 189 -19.24 14.22 -5.52
N LEU A 190 -19.38 14.74 -6.74
CA LEU A 190 -18.28 14.89 -7.69
C LEU A 190 -17.08 15.66 -7.12
N SER A 191 -17.31 16.65 -6.25
CA SER A 191 -16.23 17.40 -5.59
C SER A 191 -15.30 16.47 -4.81
N LYS A 192 -15.86 15.57 -3.98
CA LYS A 192 -15.06 14.59 -3.22
C LYS A 192 -14.29 13.66 -4.14
N SER A 193 -14.91 13.22 -5.23
CA SER A 193 -14.25 12.34 -6.22
C SER A 193 -13.11 13.00 -7.00
N ILE A 194 -12.98 14.33 -6.95
CA ILE A 194 -11.84 15.08 -7.51
C ILE A 194 -10.71 15.21 -6.49
N ASP A 195 -11.03 15.23 -5.20
CA ASP A 195 -10.03 15.40 -4.14
C ASP A 195 -9.38 14.07 -3.72
N ASP A 196 -10.11 12.96 -3.69
CA ASP A 196 -9.52 11.65 -3.38
C ASP A 196 -8.37 11.26 -4.33
N PRO A 197 -8.42 11.50 -5.66
CA PRO A 197 -7.29 11.28 -6.56
C PRO A 197 -6.06 12.10 -6.21
N LYS A 198 -6.22 13.36 -5.77
CA LYS A 198 -5.09 14.21 -5.38
C LYS A 198 -4.42 13.65 -4.13
N LEU A 199 -5.23 13.18 -3.18
CA LEU A 199 -4.75 12.57 -1.94
C LEU A 199 -4.01 11.24 -2.23
N MET A 200 -4.59 10.37 -3.05
CA MET A 200 -3.95 9.12 -3.47
C MET A 200 -2.63 9.37 -4.21
N ARG A 201 -2.58 10.39 -5.07
CA ARG A 201 -1.34 10.81 -5.73
C ARG A 201 -0.29 11.31 -4.73
N LYS A 202 -0.69 12.09 -3.72
CA LYS A 202 0.23 12.52 -2.65
C LYS A 202 0.84 11.31 -1.95
N TYR A 203 0.02 10.32 -1.58
CA TYR A 203 0.49 9.11 -0.92
C TYR A 203 1.39 8.26 -1.81
N ALA A 204 1.06 8.11 -3.10
CA ALA A 204 1.94 7.45 -4.06
C ALA A 204 3.33 8.10 -4.07
N LEU A 205 3.42 9.42 -4.22
CA LEU A 205 4.70 10.14 -4.21
C LEU A 205 5.49 9.96 -2.91
N THR A 206 4.82 9.94 -1.75
CA THR A 206 5.47 9.68 -0.47
C THR A 206 6.03 8.25 -0.40
N ILE A 207 5.27 7.27 -0.89
CA ILE A 207 5.69 5.87 -0.93
C ILE A 207 6.89 5.68 -1.88
N ASP A 208 6.82 6.24 -3.09
CA ASP A 208 7.91 6.22 -4.07
C ASP A 208 9.20 6.79 -3.48
N GLN A 209 9.11 7.96 -2.85
CA GLN A 209 10.26 8.61 -2.24
C GLN A 209 10.91 7.73 -1.16
N HIS A 210 10.11 7.11 -0.29
CA HIS A 210 10.61 6.20 0.74
C HIS A 210 11.30 4.96 0.12
N ILE A 211 10.70 4.38 -0.92
CA ILE A 211 11.24 3.18 -1.56
C ILE A 211 12.57 3.47 -2.26
N ILE A 212 12.66 4.59 -2.99
CA ILE A 212 13.89 5.00 -3.67
C ILE A 212 15.00 5.25 -2.66
N GLU A 213 14.69 5.90 -1.54
CA GLU A 213 15.69 6.29 -0.54
C GLU A 213 16.22 5.10 0.28
N TYR A 214 15.36 4.12 0.61
CA TYR A 214 15.69 3.08 1.60
C TYR A 214 15.70 1.65 1.06
N LEU A 215 15.05 1.36 -0.06
CA LEU A 215 14.82 -0.03 -0.50
C LEU A 215 15.41 -0.35 -1.87
N LEU A 216 15.58 0.62 -2.75
CA LEU A 216 16.27 0.44 -4.03
C LEU A 216 17.79 0.64 -3.87
N LEU A 217 18.37 -0.10 -2.91
CA LEU A 217 19.79 -0.11 -2.60
C LEU A 217 20.36 -1.50 -2.89
N ILE A 218 21.49 -1.56 -3.59
CA ILE A 218 22.15 -2.84 -3.86
C ILE A 218 22.73 -3.38 -2.55
N GLU A 219 22.36 -4.62 -2.22
CA GLU A 219 22.83 -5.31 -1.02
C GLU A 219 23.48 -6.64 -1.42
N GLU A 220 24.78 -6.80 -1.16
CA GLU A 220 25.55 -8.02 -1.50
C GLU A 220 25.57 -9.08 -0.37
#